data_AF-D4XDA1-F1
#
_entry.id   AF-D4XDA1-F1
#
_cell.length_a   1.000
_cell.length_b   1.000
_cell.length_c   1.000
_cell.angle_alpha   90.00
_cell.angle_beta   90.00
_cell.angle_gamma   90.00
#
_symmetry.space_group_name_H-M   'P 1'
#
loop_
_entity.id
_entity.type
_entity.pdbx_description
1 polymer ?
#
loop_
_entity_poly.entity_id
_entity_poly.type
_entity_poly.pdbx_seq_one_letter_code
_entity_poly.pdbx_strand_id
1 'polypeptide(L)'
;MDAGDVPFVYLERPYYIAPINKGQKVYALLRDTLVKTGKIGIAKVVIQTKQHLAALIPSGDVLVLNLMRWGDEVKSVDDLDLPKVGAKGMTPSASELKMAKMLVDDMSGKWNPEEFKDEFKAAVMELVDKKVKAGKTETVIEPQEEAPEYADNVIDLTELLQRSLKGGAKKATKASSKDKPAAKKSASGKTAAKAATKSASRKTATKSAKTPSKSRKAA
;
A
#
# COMPACT_ATOMS: atom_id res chain seq x y z
N MET A 1 -20.42 14.42 -22.08
CA MET A 1 -21.00 14.69 -20.74
C MET A 1 -20.04 15.57 -19.98
N ASP A 2 -20.48 16.22 -18.91
CA ASP A 2 -19.56 17.03 -18.10
C ASP A 2 -18.76 16.10 -17.17
N ALA A 3 -17.51 16.45 -16.89
CA ALA A 3 -16.59 15.54 -16.17
C ALA A 3 -17.07 15.17 -14.76
N GLY A 4 -17.85 16.06 -14.12
CA GLY A 4 -18.43 15.84 -12.79
C GLY A 4 -19.65 14.92 -12.77
N ASP A 5 -20.24 14.59 -13.93
CA ASP A 5 -21.44 13.75 -14.01
C ASP A 5 -21.13 12.27 -13.81
N VAL A 6 -19.85 11.86 -13.88
CA VAL A 6 -19.43 10.46 -13.74
C VAL A 6 -18.83 10.24 -12.35
N PRO A 7 -19.55 9.56 -11.44
CA PRO A 7 -19.02 9.21 -10.13
C PRO A 7 -17.80 8.29 -10.26
N PHE A 8 -16.81 8.49 -9.38
CA PHE A 8 -15.62 7.64 -9.32
C PHE A 8 -15.92 6.15 -9.12
N VAL A 9 -17.07 5.82 -8.53
CA VAL A 9 -17.54 4.44 -8.30
C VAL A 9 -17.64 3.63 -9.60
N TYR A 10 -17.92 4.30 -10.72
CA TYR A 10 -18.03 3.63 -12.02
C TYR A 10 -16.68 3.42 -12.70
N LEU A 11 -15.61 4.09 -12.30
CA LEU A 11 -14.29 3.96 -12.95
C LEU A 11 -13.57 2.70 -12.47
N GLU A 12 -12.98 1.95 -13.40
CA GLU A 12 -12.28 0.70 -13.09
C GLU A 12 -10.78 0.75 -13.43
N ARG A 13 -10.43 0.91 -14.72
CA ARG A 13 -9.04 0.79 -15.18
C ARG A 13 -8.68 1.87 -16.21
N PRO A 14 -7.62 2.66 -15.97
CA PRO A 14 -7.14 3.65 -16.92
C PRO A 14 -6.25 3.02 -18.00
N TYR A 15 -6.44 3.46 -19.25
CA TYR A 15 -5.59 3.16 -20.39
C TYR A 15 -5.19 4.47 -21.08
N TYR A 16 -3.90 4.63 -21.39
CA TYR A 16 -3.43 5.77 -22.18
C TYR A 16 -3.65 5.49 -23.67
N ILE A 17 -4.27 6.44 -24.38
CA ILE A 17 -4.51 6.32 -25.82
C ILE A 17 -3.43 7.07 -26.58
N ALA A 18 -2.73 6.36 -27.45
CA ALA A 18 -1.89 6.94 -28.47
C ALA A 18 -2.57 6.82 -29.85
N PRO A 19 -2.51 7.87 -30.68
CA PRO A 19 -2.97 7.79 -32.07
C PRO A 19 -2.08 6.86 -32.88
N ILE A 20 -2.71 6.02 -33.70
CA ILE A 20 -2.04 5.17 -34.69
C ILE A 20 -2.05 5.83 -36.07
N ASN A 21 -1.05 5.51 -36.89
CA ASN A 21 -0.93 5.98 -38.29
C ASN A 21 -0.98 7.52 -38.42
N LYS A 22 -1.60 8.04 -39.48
CA LYS A 22 -1.74 9.47 -39.79
C LYS A 22 -2.86 10.17 -38.99
N GLY A 23 -3.28 9.62 -37.84
CA GLY A 23 -4.40 10.11 -37.03
C GLY A 23 -4.08 11.28 -36.08
N GLN A 24 -2.83 11.74 -36.04
CA GLN A 24 -2.34 12.72 -35.06
C GLN A 24 -3.18 14.01 -35.02
N LYS A 25 -3.54 14.55 -36.19
CA LYS A 25 -4.33 15.78 -36.29
C LYS A 25 -5.74 15.63 -35.69
N VAL A 26 -6.38 14.49 -35.93
CA VAL A 26 -7.73 14.20 -35.42
C VAL A 26 -7.68 13.96 -33.92
N TYR A 27 -6.66 13.25 -33.44
CA TYR A 27 -6.43 13.04 -32.01
C TYR A 27 -6.23 14.36 -31.26
N ALA A 28 -5.34 15.23 -31.76
CA ALA A 28 -5.10 16.54 -31.17
C ALA A 28 -6.37 17.40 -31.18
N LEU A 29 -7.11 17.41 -32.29
CA LEU A 29 -8.38 18.13 -32.38
C LEU A 29 -9.38 17.64 -31.33
N LEU A 30 -9.55 16.33 -31.17
CA LEU A 30 -10.46 15.75 -30.19
C LEU A 30 -10.03 16.09 -28.76
N ARG A 31 -8.75 15.88 -28.43
CA ARG A 31 -8.19 16.22 -27.13
C ARG A 31 -8.42 17.69 -26.79
N ASP A 32 -8.02 18.59 -27.67
CA ASP A 32 -8.11 20.03 -27.43
C ASP A 32 -9.58 20.49 -27.34
N THR A 33 -10.48 19.84 -28.08
CA THR A 33 -11.92 20.10 -28.00
C THR A 33 -12.49 19.67 -26.65
N LEU A 34 -12.15 18.46 -26.17
CA LEU A 34 -12.61 17.97 -24.88
C LEU A 34 -12.05 18.82 -23.72
N VAL A 35 -10.77 19.23 -23.80
CA VAL A 35 -10.16 20.15 -22.83
C VAL A 35 -10.91 21.49 -22.79
N LYS A 36 -11.13 22.12 -23.94
CA LYS A 36 -11.79 23.44 -24.02
C LYS A 36 -13.24 23.41 -23.57
N THR A 37 -13.94 22.30 -23.83
CA THR A 37 -15.36 22.16 -23.47
C THR A 37 -15.56 21.67 -22.04
N GLY A 38 -14.52 21.16 -21.38
CA GLY A 38 -14.62 20.52 -20.05
C GLY A 38 -15.43 19.23 -20.07
N LYS A 39 -15.60 18.63 -21.26
CA LYS A 39 -16.45 17.46 -21.45
C LYS A 39 -15.64 16.19 -21.57
N ILE A 40 -16.28 15.09 -21.20
CA ILE A 40 -15.79 13.72 -21.38
C ILE A 40 -16.63 13.00 -22.43
N GLY A 41 -15.99 12.11 -23.18
CA GLY A 41 -16.66 11.22 -24.13
C GLY A 41 -17.06 9.92 -23.45
N ILE A 42 -18.24 9.38 -23.78
CA ILE A 42 -18.62 8.01 -23.40
C ILE A 42 -18.60 7.17 -24.66
N ALA A 43 -17.92 6.03 -24.61
CA ALA A 43 -17.76 5.14 -25.73
C ALA A 43 -17.93 3.68 -25.29
N LYS A 44 -18.35 2.84 -26.24
CA LYS A 44 -18.25 1.39 -26.12
C LYS A 44 -17.00 0.96 -26.85
N VAL A 45 -16.13 0.23 -26.17
CA VAL A 45 -14.86 -0.25 -26.72
C VAL A 45 -14.82 -1.76 -26.62
N VAL A 46 -14.21 -2.42 -27.60
CA VAL A 46 -13.95 -3.85 -27.53
C VAL A 46 -12.49 -4.03 -27.23
N ILE A 47 -12.19 -4.68 -26.11
CA ILE A 47 -10.83 -5.05 -25.73
C ILE A 47 -10.76 -6.57 -25.75
N GLN A 48 -9.86 -7.10 -26.56
CA GLN A 48 -9.76 -8.54 -26.83
C GLN A 48 -11.09 -9.08 -27.39
N THR A 49 -11.86 -9.80 -26.57
CA THR A 49 -13.12 -10.47 -26.96
C THR A 49 -14.35 -9.88 -26.26
N LYS A 50 -14.18 -8.90 -25.36
CA LYS A 50 -15.27 -8.35 -24.54
C LYS A 50 -15.53 -6.89 -24.86
N GLN A 51 -16.80 -6.53 -24.88
CA GLN A 51 -17.25 -5.14 -24.98
C GLN A 51 -17.28 -4.51 -23.59
N HIS A 52 -16.67 -3.34 -23.46
CA HIS A 52 -16.61 -2.54 -22.25
C HIS A 52 -17.25 -1.17 -22.49
N LEU A 53 -17.87 -0.62 -21.45
CA LEU A 53 -18.18 0.80 -21.39
C LEU A 53 -16.90 1.55 -20.98
N ALA A 54 -16.65 2.71 -21.57
CA ALA A 54 -15.47 3.49 -21.24
C ALA A 54 -15.73 5.01 -21.32
N ALA A 55 -15.09 5.75 -20.42
CA ALA A 55 -15.01 7.20 -20.43
C ALA A 55 -13.68 7.64 -21.04
N LEU A 56 -13.77 8.51 -22.03
CA LEU A 56 -12.64 9.19 -22.66
C LEU A 56 -12.46 10.56 -21.98
N ILE A 57 -11.38 10.68 -21.22
CA ILE A 57 -11.09 11.84 -20.38
C ILE A 57 -9.82 12.52 -20.89
N PRO A 58 -9.85 13.84 -21.19
CA PRO A 58 -8.63 14.59 -21.45
C PRO A 58 -7.84 14.80 -20.16
N SER A 59 -6.56 14.43 -20.17
CA SER A 59 -5.64 14.62 -19.04
C SER A 59 -4.33 15.24 -19.53
N GLY A 60 -4.23 16.56 -19.41
CA GLY A 60 -3.09 17.31 -19.95
C GLY A 60 -2.89 17.06 -21.44
N ASP A 61 -1.71 16.56 -21.80
CA ASP A 61 -1.34 16.32 -23.21
C ASP A 61 -1.84 14.98 -23.77
N VAL A 62 -2.52 14.15 -22.97
CA VAL A 62 -2.96 12.81 -23.39
C VAL A 62 -4.45 12.60 -23.18
N LEU A 63 -5.01 11.67 -23.97
CA LEU A 63 -6.34 11.11 -23.74
C LEU A 63 -6.22 9.84 -22.91
N VAL A 64 -6.99 9.77 -21.82
CA VAL A 64 -7.11 8.61 -20.95
C VAL A 64 -8.46 7.95 -21.18
N LEU A 65 -8.46 6.67 -21.51
CA LEU A 65 -9.63 5.82 -21.57
C LEU A 65 -9.79 5.07 -20.25
N ASN A 66 -10.73 5.49 -19.42
CA ASN A 66 -11.09 4.72 -18.24
C ASN A 66 -12.19 3.73 -18.56
N LEU A 67 -11.94 2.44 -18.35
CA LEU A 67 -13.01 1.45 -18.36
C LEU A 67 -13.99 1.75 -17.25
N MET A 68 -15.26 1.52 -17.55
CA MET A 68 -16.37 1.75 -16.65
C MET A 68 -17.09 0.45 -16.34
N ARG A 69 -17.49 0.32 -15.07
CA ARG A 69 -18.44 -0.69 -14.61
C ARG A 69 -19.81 -0.41 -15.21
N TRP A 70 -20.53 -1.47 -15.52
CA TRP A 70 -21.93 -1.34 -15.94
C TRP A 70 -22.82 -0.98 -14.74
N GLY A 71 -24.00 -0.41 -15.00
CA GLY A 71 -24.91 0.05 -13.96
C GLY A 71 -25.35 -1.06 -13.00
N ASP A 72 -25.45 -2.29 -13.50
CA ASP A 72 -25.80 -3.51 -12.78
C ASP A 72 -24.64 -4.12 -11.97
N GLU A 73 -23.40 -3.72 -12.23
CA GLU A 73 -22.22 -4.18 -11.47
C GLU A 73 -21.99 -3.37 -10.18
N VAL A 74 -22.64 -2.21 -10.06
CA VAL A 74 -22.55 -1.35 -8.88
C VAL A 74 -23.68 -1.70 -7.92
N LYS A 75 -23.33 -2.18 -6.73
CA LYS A 75 -24.30 -2.48 -5.67
C LYS A 75 -24.98 -1.19 -5.20
N SER A 76 -26.29 -1.23 -5.05
CA SER A 76 -27.06 -0.13 -4.46
C SER A 76 -26.71 0.06 -2.98
N VAL A 77 -26.78 1.31 -2.53
CA VAL A 77 -26.63 1.68 -1.12
C VAL A 77 -27.94 1.51 -0.33
N ASP A 78 -29.05 1.23 -1.02
CA ASP A 78 -30.39 1.19 -0.44
C ASP A 78 -30.59 0.05 0.58
N ASP A 79 -29.84 -1.04 0.43
CA ASP A 79 -29.88 -2.18 1.35
C ASP A 79 -28.91 -2.03 2.54
N LEU A 80 -28.17 -0.93 2.62
CA LEU A 80 -27.19 -0.71 3.67
C LEU A 80 -27.85 -0.02 4.87
N ASP A 81 -27.70 -0.61 6.06
CA ASP A 81 -28.19 -0.04 7.33
C ASP A 81 -27.33 1.17 7.75
N LEU A 82 -27.52 2.29 7.03
CA LEU A 82 -26.82 3.53 7.27
C LEU A 82 -27.60 4.43 8.22
N PRO A 83 -26.93 5.09 9.19
CA PRO A 83 -27.57 6.13 9.97
C PRO A 83 -28.02 7.24 9.03
N LYS A 84 -29.34 7.51 8.98
CA LYS A 84 -29.89 8.56 8.12
C LYS A 84 -29.22 9.89 8.46
N VAL A 85 -28.86 10.65 7.43
CA VAL A 85 -28.28 11.99 7.60
C VAL A 85 -29.24 12.84 8.44
N GLY A 86 -28.78 13.29 9.60
CA GLY A 86 -29.60 14.06 10.56
C GLY A 86 -30.55 13.23 11.41
N ALA A 87 -30.35 11.91 11.53
CA ALA A 87 -31.08 11.09 12.49
C ALA A 87 -30.94 11.67 13.91
N LYS A 88 -32.07 11.90 14.59
CA LYS A 88 -32.11 12.45 15.95
C LYS A 88 -31.31 11.53 16.88
N GLY A 89 -30.25 12.07 17.49
CA GLY A 89 -29.33 11.33 18.36
C GLY A 89 -28.03 10.86 17.72
N MET A 90 -27.91 10.91 16.38
CA MET A 90 -26.69 10.53 15.65
C MET A 90 -26.00 11.73 14.98
N THR A 91 -26.47 12.95 15.25
CA THR A 91 -25.85 14.18 14.74
C THR A 91 -24.71 14.60 15.66
N PRO A 92 -23.46 14.66 15.18
CA PRO A 92 -22.32 15.04 16.01
C PRO A 92 -22.48 16.49 16.53
N SER A 93 -22.01 16.74 17.75
CA SER A 93 -21.96 18.09 18.30
C SER A 93 -20.94 18.96 17.54
N ALA A 94 -21.12 20.28 17.61
CA ALA A 94 -20.19 21.22 16.98
C ALA A 94 -18.74 21.10 17.51
N SER A 95 -18.57 20.70 18.78
CA SER A 95 -17.26 20.49 19.39
C SER A 95 -16.57 19.24 18.83
N GLU A 96 -17.32 18.13 18.68
CA GLU A 96 -16.82 16.89 18.10
C GLU A 96 -16.43 17.08 16.63
N LEU A 97 -17.25 17.80 15.85
CA LEU A 97 -16.90 18.13 14.46
C LEU A 97 -15.64 19.00 14.37
N LYS A 98 -15.48 19.97 15.27
CA LYS A 98 -14.28 20.82 15.30
C LYS A 98 -13.03 20.01 15.65
N MET A 99 -13.15 19.11 16.62
CA MET A 99 -12.06 18.22 17.02
C MET A 99 -11.68 17.25 15.89
N ALA A 100 -12.68 16.64 15.24
CA ALA A 100 -12.47 15.74 14.10
C ALA A 100 -11.78 16.46 12.93
N LYS A 101 -12.18 17.71 12.63
CA LYS A 101 -11.52 18.53 11.60
C LYS A 101 -10.05 18.78 11.91
N MET A 102 -9.72 19.17 13.15
CA MET A 102 -8.32 19.37 13.55
C MET A 102 -7.47 18.11 13.40
N LEU A 103 -8.03 16.94 13.73
CA LEU A 103 -7.32 15.66 13.55
C LEU A 103 -7.11 15.34 12.08
N VAL A 104 -8.13 15.52 11.24
CA VAL A 104 -8.02 15.30 9.80
C VAL A 104 -6.98 16.25 9.22
N ASP A 105 -6.97 17.53 9.60
CA ASP A 105 -6.00 18.50 9.12
C ASP A 105 -4.56 18.16 9.54
N ASP A 106 -4.36 17.67 10.77
CA ASP A 106 -3.05 17.24 11.28
C ASP A 106 -2.52 15.98 10.59
N MET A 107 -3.41 15.03 10.26
CA MET A 107 -3.07 13.79 9.58
C MET A 107 -3.11 13.89 8.04
N SER A 108 -3.59 15.02 7.50
CA SER A 108 -3.70 15.22 6.05
C SER A 108 -2.33 15.47 5.44
N GLY A 109 -1.93 14.57 4.53
CA GLY A 109 -0.72 14.69 3.72
C GLY A 109 -1.02 14.97 2.25
N LYS A 110 0.04 15.14 1.46
CA LYS A 110 -0.08 15.11 -0.01
C LYS A 110 -0.18 13.67 -0.47
N TRP A 111 -1.12 13.39 -1.36
CA TRP A 111 -1.22 12.07 -2.00
C TRP A 111 0.02 11.81 -2.87
N ASN A 112 0.75 10.75 -2.57
CA ASN A 112 1.87 10.27 -3.36
C ASN A 112 1.75 8.76 -3.61
N PRO A 113 1.46 8.31 -4.85
CA PRO A 113 1.31 6.90 -5.17
C PRO A 113 2.55 6.05 -4.87
N GLU A 114 3.75 6.62 -4.89
CA GLU A 114 5.01 5.86 -4.73
C GLU A 114 5.27 5.41 -3.28
N GLU A 115 4.61 6.05 -2.32
CA GLU A 115 4.71 5.71 -0.89
C GLU A 115 3.91 4.46 -0.54
N PHE A 116 2.87 4.15 -1.31
CA PHE A 116 2.00 2.99 -1.09
C PHE A 116 2.45 1.83 -1.97
N LYS A 117 3.30 0.97 -1.40
CA LYS A 117 3.77 -0.25 -2.06
C LYS A 117 3.03 -1.47 -1.52
N ASP A 118 2.89 -2.46 -2.39
CA ASP A 118 2.35 -3.76 -2.02
C ASP A 118 3.36 -4.52 -1.13
N GLU A 119 3.16 -4.42 0.18
CA GLU A 119 3.99 -5.07 1.21
C GLU A 119 3.96 -6.59 1.07
N PHE A 120 2.82 -7.16 0.67
CA PHE A 120 2.67 -8.59 0.44
C PHE A 120 3.56 -9.05 -0.72
N LYS A 121 3.52 -8.33 -1.85
CA LYS A 121 4.42 -8.61 -2.98
C LYS A 121 5.88 -8.50 -2.57
N ALA A 122 6.24 -7.51 -1.76
CA ALA A 122 7.60 -7.37 -1.25
C ALA A 122 8.01 -8.57 -0.37
N ALA A 123 7.17 -8.98 0.57
CA ALA A 123 7.40 -10.13 1.44
C ALA A 123 7.53 -11.45 0.66
N VAL A 124 6.69 -11.65 -0.35
CA VAL A 124 6.77 -12.82 -1.24
C VAL A 124 8.08 -12.82 -2.02
N MET A 125 8.48 -11.68 -2.59
CA MET A 125 9.76 -11.56 -3.31
C MET A 125 10.96 -11.82 -2.40
N GLU A 126 10.94 -11.35 -1.16
CA GLU A 126 11.98 -11.70 -0.18
C GLU A 126 12.03 -13.20 0.12
N LEU A 127 10.87 -13.84 0.24
CA LEU A 127 10.78 -15.28 0.48
C LEU A 127 11.31 -16.06 -0.73
N VAL A 128 10.98 -15.63 -1.95
CA VAL A 128 11.54 -16.17 -3.20
C VAL A 128 13.06 -16.02 -3.21
N ASP A 129 13.60 -14.84 -2.91
CA ASP A 129 15.04 -14.60 -2.84
C ASP A 129 15.74 -15.49 -1.81
N LYS A 130 15.12 -15.70 -0.64
CA LYS A 130 15.61 -16.62 0.39
C LYS A 130 15.60 -18.07 -0.10
N LYS A 131 14.54 -18.52 -0.78
CA LYS A 131 14.44 -19.89 -1.33
C LYS A 131 15.42 -20.15 -2.47
N VAL A 132 15.60 -19.16 -3.36
CA VAL A 132 16.59 -19.22 -4.46
C VAL A 132 18.01 -19.26 -3.90
N LYS A 133 18.36 -18.40 -2.94
CA LYS A 133 19.67 -18.42 -2.25
C LYS A 133 19.91 -19.71 -1.49
N ALA A 134 18.86 -20.32 -0.93
CA ALA A 134 18.94 -21.60 -0.23
C ALA A 134 19.00 -22.81 -1.17
N GLY A 135 18.87 -22.64 -2.50
CA GLY A 135 18.84 -23.73 -3.48
C GLY A 135 17.65 -24.69 -3.32
N LYS A 136 16.60 -24.26 -2.60
CA LYS A 136 15.40 -25.07 -2.30
C LYS A 136 14.24 -24.66 -3.22
N THR A 137 14.43 -24.85 -4.51
CA THR A 137 13.44 -24.49 -5.54
C THR A 137 12.30 -25.51 -5.67
N GLU A 138 12.36 -26.65 -4.98
CA GLU A 138 11.41 -27.77 -5.15
C GLU A 138 10.36 -27.94 -4.04
N THR A 139 10.39 -27.19 -2.94
CA THR A 139 9.41 -27.38 -1.85
C THR A 139 8.52 -26.15 -1.64
N VAL A 140 7.30 -26.26 -2.17
CA VAL A 140 6.13 -25.52 -1.72
C VAL A 140 5.72 -26.11 -0.38
N ILE A 141 6.29 -25.57 0.70
CA ILE A 141 5.69 -25.72 2.02
C ILE A 141 4.79 -24.50 2.16
N GLU A 142 3.49 -24.74 2.26
CA GLU A 142 2.47 -23.74 2.53
C GLU A 142 2.87 -22.94 3.79
N PRO A 143 2.93 -21.60 3.72
CA PRO A 143 3.06 -20.80 4.93
C PRO A 143 1.79 -21.01 5.77
N GLN A 144 1.96 -21.44 7.01
CA GLN A 144 0.88 -21.34 8.00
C GLN A 144 0.57 -19.86 8.17
N GLU A 145 -0.63 -19.44 7.77
CA GLU A 145 -1.22 -18.16 8.17
C GLU A 145 -1.46 -18.23 9.68
N GLU A 146 -0.57 -17.63 10.47
CA GLU A 146 -0.95 -17.17 11.80
C GLU A 146 -1.85 -15.96 11.60
N ALA A 147 -3.16 -16.17 11.70
CA ALA A 147 -4.12 -15.10 11.77
C ALA A 147 -3.77 -14.23 12.99
N PRO A 148 -3.68 -12.89 12.86
CA PRO A 148 -3.55 -12.04 14.03
C PRO A 148 -4.80 -12.24 14.90
N GLU A 149 -4.59 -12.56 16.18
CA GLU A 149 -5.66 -12.53 17.17
C GLU A 149 -6.17 -11.09 17.25
N TYR A 150 -7.30 -10.82 16.62
CA TYR A 150 -8.06 -9.60 16.85
C TYR A 150 -8.59 -9.69 18.29
N ALA A 151 -7.90 -9.02 19.21
CA ALA A 151 -8.46 -8.76 20.52
C ALA A 151 -9.71 -7.89 20.31
N ASP A 152 -10.88 -8.43 20.66
CA ASP A 152 -12.18 -7.73 20.75
C ASP A 152 -12.18 -6.69 21.88
N ASN A 153 -11.15 -5.86 21.94
CA ASN A 153 -11.10 -4.75 22.86
C ASN A 153 -11.87 -3.62 22.20
N VAL A 154 -13.15 -3.48 22.57
CA VAL A 154 -13.94 -2.28 22.32
C VAL A 154 -13.26 -1.16 23.11
N ILE A 155 -12.24 -0.57 22.51
CA ILE A 155 -11.49 0.52 23.12
C ILE A 155 -12.30 1.79 22.90
N ASP A 156 -12.57 2.52 23.99
CA ASP A 156 -13.11 3.87 23.92
C ASP A 156 -12.12 4.77 23.18
N LEU A 157 -12.38 4.96 21.88
CA LEU A 157 -11.58 5.77 20.98
C LEU A 157 -11.45 7.21 21.49
N THR A 158 -12.42 7.70 22.27
CA THR A 158 -12.37 9.05 22.84
C THR A 158 -11.32 9.15 23.96
N GLU A 159 -11.19 8.12 24.79
CA GLU A 159 -10.21 8.07 25.87
C GLU A 159 -8.79 7.85 25.33
N LEU A 160 -8.62 6.99 24.32
CA LEU A 160 -7.35 6.82 23.62
C LEU A 160 -6.88 8.11 22.96
N LEU A 161 -7.80 8.84 22.33
CA LEU A 161 -7.51 10.13 21.70
C LEU A 161 -7.08 11.17 22.75
N GLN A 162 -7.82 11.28 23.86
CA GLN A 162 -7.45 12.19 24.97
C GLN A 162 -6.08 11.85 25.57
N ARG A 163 -5.77 10.56 25.69
CA ARG A 163 -4.49 10.09 26.22
C ARG A 163 -3.31 10.41 25.29
N SER A 164 -3.50 10.26 23.97
CA SER A 164 -2.49 10.61 22.97
C SER A 164 -2.15 12.12 23.02
N LEU A 165 -3.16 12.97 23.16
CA LEU A 165 -2.99 14.43 23.30
C LEU A 165 -2.32 14.85 24.62
N LYS A 166 -2.65 14.21 25.74
CA LYS A 166 -2.03 14.51 27.05
C LYS A 166 -0.59 14.00 27.16
N GLY A 167 -0.19 13.01 26.36
CA GLY A 167 1.17 12.46 26.33
C GLY A 167 2.21 13.35 25.65
N GLY A 168 1.79 14.35 24.85
CA GLY A 168 2.69 15.20 24.05
C GLY A 168 3.27 16.42 24.77
N ALA A 169 2.90 16.71 26.02
CA ALA A 169 3.21 17.99 26.67
C ALA A 169 3.89 17.85 28.04
N LYS A 170 5.01 17.11 28.14
CA LYS A 170 5.99 17.28 29.23
C LYS A 170 7.42 17.06 28.76
N LYS A 171 7.99 18.03 28.03
CA LYS A 171 9.43 18.29 28.06
C LYS A 171 9.76 19.74 27.72
N ALA A 172 9.58 20.63 28.69
CA ALA A 172 10.33 21.88 28.78
C ALA A 172 10.13 22.53 30.15
N THR A 173 11.15 22.48 31.01
CA THR A 173 11.71 23.56 31.86
C THR A 173 12.57 22.92 32.96
N LYS A 174 13.89 22.96 32.87
CA LYS A 174 14.83 24.06 33.21
C LYS A 174 15.50 23.74 34.55
N ALA A 175 16.76 23.31 34.50
CA ALA A 175 17.70 23.45 35.61
C ALA A 175 18.98 24.04 35.04
N SER A 176 19.15 25.33 35.28
CA SER A 176 20.30 26.15 34.95
C SER A 176 21.24 26.19 36.15
N SER A 177 22.50 25.79 35.97
CA SER A 177 23.60 26.20 36.84
C SER A 177 24.87 26.45 36.02
N LYS A 178 25.02 27.73 35.66
CA LYS A 178 26.22 28.59 35.72
C LYS A 178 27.58 28.07 35.20
N ASP A 179 28.04 28.74 34.14
CA ASP A 179 29.40 28.76 33.57
C ASP A 179 30.51 29.19 34.54
N LYS A 180 31.69 28.55 34.43
CA LYS A 180 32.95 29.21 33.98
C LYS A 180 34.05 28.17 33.60
N PRO A 181 34.91 28.42 32.58
CA PRO A 181 35.79 27.40 31.98
C PRO A 181 37.29 27.58 32.31
N ALA A 182 38.09 26.51 32.25
CA ALA A 182 39.48 26.49 31.73
C ALA A 182 40.23 25.13 31.90
N ALA A 183 41.05 24.83 30.88
CA ALA A 183 42.37 24.15 30.90
C ALA A 183 42.52 22.60 30.89
N LYS A 184 42.89 22.10 29.70
CA LYS A 184 43.98 21.16 29.33
C LYS A 184 44.77 20.39 30.42
N LYS A 185 44.85 19.05 30.26
CA LYS A 185 46.05 18.14 30.27
C LYS A 185 45.55 16.68 30.23
N SER A 186 45.76 15.89 29.17
CA SER A 186 46.94 15.09 28.77
C SER A 186 47.17 13.76 29.53
N ALA A 187 47.33 12.70 28.73
CA ALA A 187 48.01 11.42 28.98
C ALA A 187 47.26 10.36 29.82
N SER A 188 47.45 9.04 29.66
CA SER A 188 48.01 8.15 28.63
C SER A 188 48.00 6.74 29.24
N GLY A 189 47.66 5.72 28.46
CA GLY A 189 48.05 4.31 28.68
C GLY A 189 47.21 3.53 29.69
N LYS A 190 47.02 2.21 29.57
CA LYS A 190 47.72 1.21 28.75
C LYS A 190 46.90 -0.11 28.76
N THR A 191 46.72 -0.67 27.56
CA THR A 191 46.91 -2.10 27.16
C THR A 191 46.50 -3.27 28.06
N ALA A 192 45.73 -4.22 27.49
CA ALA A 192 46.11 -5.63 27.18
C ALA A 192 44.83 -6.35 26.70
N ALA A 193 44.63 -6.79 25.45
CA ALA A 193 45.34 -7.73 24.57
C ALA A 193 45.22 -9.23 24.95
N LYS A 194 44.87 -10.02 23.92
CA LYS A 194 45.04 -11.49 23.70
C LYS A 194 43.78 -12.35 24.00
N ALA A 195 43.04 -12.92 23.05
CA ALA A 195 43.31 -13.71 21.82
C ALA A 195 43.59 -15.22 22.05
N ALA A 196 42.94 -16.03 21.20
CA ALA A 196 43.26 -17.41 20.79
C ALA A 196 42.86 -18.53 21.81
N THR A 197 42.40 -19.74 21.45
CA THR A 197 42.48 -20.53 20.20
C THR A 197 41.67 -21.84 20.31
N LYS A 198 41.04 -22.23 19.18
CA LYS A 198 41.03 -23.54 18.49
C LYS A 198 40.68 -24.89 19.18
N SER A 199 40.07 -25.71 18.29
CA SER A 199 40.29 -27.14 17.98
C SER A 199 39.25 -28.11 18.58
N ALA A 200 38.36 -28.74 17.79
CA ALA A 200 38.53 -29.69 16.67
C ALA A 200 38.45 -31.15 17.14
N SER A 201 37.52 -31.93 16.57
CA SER A 201 37.62 -33.38 16.28
C SER A 201 36.22 -33.86 15.81
N ARG A 202 35.95 -34.78 14.87
CA ARG A 202 36.68 -35.50 13.81
C ARG A 202 35.72 -36.59 13.29
N LYS A 203 35.64 -36.75 11.95
CA LYS A 203 35.41 -38.02 11.18
C LYS A 203 34.08 -38.79 11.38
N THR A 204 33.55 -39.62 10.48
CA THR A 204 33.94 -40.17 9.16
C THR A 204 32.77 -40.99 8.59
N ALA A 205 32.69 -41.07 7.24
CA ALA A 205 32.46 -42.29 6.43
C ALA A 205 31.08 -42.99 6.52
N THR A 206 30.50 -43.65 5.50
CA THR A 206 30.89 -44.06 4.14
C THR A 206 29.67 -44.73 3.46
N LYS A 207 29.62 -44.68 2.11
CA LYS A 207 29.20 -45.75 1.16
C LYS A 207 27.75 -46.29 1.26
N SER A 208 26.92 -46.10 0.23
CA SER A 208 26.89 -46.82 -1.07
C SER A 208 25.96 -48.05 -1.02
N ALA A 209 24.92 -48.08 -1.87
CA ALA A 209 24.65 -49.16 -2.83
C ALA A 209 23.17 -49.26 -3.28
N LYS A 210 23.00 -49.24 -4.61
CA LYS A 210 22.20 -50.15 -5.45
C LYS A 210 20.69 -50.32 -5.24
N THR A 211 19.96 -49.87 -6.27
CA THR A 211 18.79 -50.51 -6.92
C THR A 211 18.99 -52.02 -7.14
N PRO A 212 17.92 -52.86 -7.24
CA PRO A 212 17.16 -52.92 -8.50
C PRO A 212 15.66 -53.31 -8.42
N SER A 213 14.93 -52.98 -9.49
CA SER A 213 13.91 -53.79 -10.20
C SER A 213 12.71 -54.39 -9.44
N LYS A 214 11.49 -54.02 -9.87
CA LYS A 214 10.41 -54.91 -10.37
C LYS A 214 9.23 -54.06 -10.89
N SER A 215 8.96 -54.09 -12.20
CA SER A 215 7.86 -54.82 -12.84
C SER A 215 6.45 -54.48 -12.31
N ARG A 216 5.61 -53.88 -13.15
CA ARG A 216 4.50 -54.59 -13.81
C ARG A 216 3.74 -53.71 -14.80
N LYS A 217 3.38 -54.39 -15.87
CA LYS A 217 2.56 -54.06 -17.03
C LYS A 217 1.10 -54.44 -16.70
N ALA A 218 0.15 -53.67 -17.22
CA ALA A 218 -1.27 -53.98 -17.52
C ALA A 218 -2.07 -52.68 -17.30
N ALA A 219 -3.03 -52.29 -18.12
CA ALA A 219 -3.54 -52.73 -19.41
C ALA A 219 -4.23 -51.50 -20.02
#